data_AF-A0A7J9P884-F1
#
_entry.id   AF-A0A7J9P884-F1
#
_cell.length_a   1.000
_cell.length_b   1.000
_cell.length_c   1.000
_cell.angle_alpha   90.00
_cell.angle_beta   90.00
_cell.angle_gamma   90.00
#
_symmetry.space_group_name_H-M   'P 1'
#
loop_
_entity.id
_entity.type
_entity.pdbx_description
1 polymer ?
#
loop_
_entity_poly.entity_id
_entity_poly.type
_entity_poly.pdbx_seq_one_letter_code
_entity_poly.pdbx_strand_id
1 'polypeptide(L)'
;MSSIFNKLNTILNPKKEVEKGQGLIIFKNVKEAISAERILKNFSVKVVAPPQEIREGCDLAVEYDLVEEMGIKRELEKNNLNAVKFVSLDDTSMEPLNLVKVKEIDGFTLVRSGNMKITIDKNGKIVNVSGGGCPDVPYLNLKLKGKNILDVAEEDTPKNLGYTLCAYTLNKAFEKAKTIALEGTR
;
A
#
# COMPACT_ATOMS: atom_id res chain seq x y z
N MET A 1 35.31 -21.67 -4.35
CA MET A 1 34.55 -20.74 -5.20
C MET A 1 33.08 -20.56 -4.77
N SER A 2 32.65 -21.01 -3.57
CA SER A 2 31.24 -20.94 -3.12
C SER A 2 30.97 -19.95 -1.96
N SER A 3 32.01 -19.39 -1.33
CA SER A 3 31.84 -18.53 -0.14
C SER A 3 31.54 -17.06 -0.48
N ILE A 4 32.04 -16.56 -1.62
CA ILE A 4 31.87 -15.16 -2.03
C ILE A 4 30.44 -14.89 -2.53
N PHE A 5 29.84 -15.83 -3.27
CA PHE A 5 28.46 -15.72 -3.75
C PHE A 5 27.44 -15.68 -2.62
N ASN A 6 27.66 -16.45 -1.54
CA ASN A 6 26.77 -16.42 -0.38
C ASN A 6 26.86 -15.12 0.41
N LYS A 7 28.04 -14.49 0.47
CA LYS A 7 28.23 -13.19 1.15
C LYS A 7 27.57 -12.03 0.41
N LEU A 8 27.49 -12.07 -0.93
CA LEU A 8 26.81 -11.03 -1.71
C LEU A 8 25.28 -11.08 -1.59
N ASN A 9 24.69 -12.28 -1.47
CA ASN A 9 23.24 -12.43 -1.27
C ASN A 9 22.75 -11.92 0.09
N THR A 10 23.61 -11.89 1.11
CA THR A 10 23.26 -11.37 2.45
C THR A 10 23.26 -9.84 2.52
N ILE A 11 24.03 -9.18 1.65
CA ILE A 11 24.13 -7.71 1.61
C ILE A 11 22.98 -7.09 0.78
N LEU A 12 22.49 -7.83 -0.24
CA LEU A 12 21.45 -7.36 -1.16
C LEU A 12 20.02 -7.60 -0.67
N ASN A 13 19.83 -8.37 0.40
CA ASN A 13 18.55 -8.59 1.04
C ASN A 13 18.77 -8.68 2.56
N PRO A 14 18.65 -7.57 3.32
CA PRO A 14 18.47 -7.72 4.76
C PRO A 14 17.14 -8.48 4.91
N LYS A 15 17.19 -9.73 5.37
CA LYS A 15 16.02 -10.35 5.98
C LYS A 15 15.64 -9.42 7.12
N LYS A 16 14.61 -8.60 6.92
CA LYS A 16 13.95 -7.95 8.06
C LYS A 16 13.51 -9.06 8.99
N GLU A 17 13.84 -8.91 10.26
CA GLU A 17 13.32 -9.79 11.29
C GLU A 17 11.80 -9.63 11.28
N VAL A 18 11.09 -10.75 11.24
CA VAL A 18 9.65 -10.78 11.44
C VAL A 18 9.36 -10.00 12.71
N GLU A 19 8.65 -8.87 12.60
CA GLU A 19 8.21 -8.10 13.75
C GLU A 19 7.23 -8.97 14.54
N LYS A 20 7.76 -9.70 15.54
CA LYS A 20 6.96 -10.50 16.47
C LYS A 20 5.87 -9.61 17.07
N GLY A 21 4.63 -10.10 17.09
CA GLY A 21 3.49 -9.36 17.61
C GLY A 21 2.60 -8.70 16.56
N GLN A 22 2.82 -8.93 15.27
CA GLN A 22 1.92 -8.45 14.21
C GLN A 22 0.93 -9.55 13.76
N GLY A 23 -0.28 -9.13 13.40
CA GLY A 23 -1.33 -9.98 12.84
C GLY A 23 -1.82 -9.46 11.50
N LEU A 24 -2.54 -10.31 10.77
CA LEU A 24 -3.22 -9.99 9.52
C LEU A 24 -4.72 -10.28 9.60
N ILE A 25 -5.51 -9.33 9.16
CA ILE A 25 -6.94 -9.49 8.91
C ILE A 25 -7.13 -9.75 7.42
N ILE A 26 -7.73 -10.89 7.10
CA ILE A 26 -8.05 -11.30 5.74
C ILE A 26 -9.53 -11.05 5.49
N PHE A 27 -9.85 -10.48 4.33
CA PHE A 27 -11.20 -10.12 3.93
C PHE A 27 -11.61 -10.86 2.66
N LYS A 28 -12.92 -11.05 2.47
CA LYS A 28 -13.43 -11.83 1.35
C LYS A 28 -13.25 -11.09 0.03
N ASN A 29 -13.33 -9.76 0.06
CA ASN A 29 -13.24 -8.93 -1.12
C ASN A 29 -12.57 -7.59 -0.83
N VAL A 30 -12.07 -6.97 -1.90
CA VAL A 30 -11.25 -5.74 -1.84
C VAL A 30 -11.97 -4.58 -1.14
N LYS A 31 -13.29 -4.45 -1.35
CA LYS A 31 -14.09 -3.37 -0.77
C LYS A 31 -14.10 -3.44 0.75
N GLU A 32 -14.19 -4.64 1.31
CA GLU A 32 -14.12 -4.86 2.75
C GLU A 32 -12.74 -4.46 3.30
N ALA A 33 -11.64 -4.89 2.67
CA ALA A 33 -10.29 -4.54 3.11
C ALA A 33 -10.03 -3.01 3.09
N ILE A 34 -10.47 -2.32 2.04
CA ILE A 34 -10.38 -0.85 1.95
C ILE A 34 -11.26 -0.18 3.02
N SER A 35 -12.43 -0.75 3.31
CA SER A 35 -13.34 -0.20 4.32
C SER A 35 -12.80 -0.40 5.73
N ALA A 36 -12.16 -1.53 5.99
CA ALA A 36 -11.50 -1.83 7.26
C ALA A 36 -10.45 -0.77 7.60
N GLU A 37 -9.61 -0.37 6.65
CA GLU A 37 -8.64 0.71 6.87
C GLU A 37 -9.30 2.02 7.33
N ARG A 38 -10.47 2.35 6.77
CA ARG A 38 -11.20 3.57 7.16
C ARG A 38 -11.82 3.44 8.55
N ILE A 39 -12.39 2.29 8.86
CA ILE A 39 -13.02 1.98 10.16
C ILE A 39 -11.94 2.00 11.26
N LEU A 40 -10.79 1.39 10.98
CA LEU A 40 -9.69 1.20 11.92
C LEU A 40 -8.70 2.38 11.95
N LYS A 41 -9.09 3.58 11.49
CA LYS A 41 -8.22 4.76 11.44
C LYS A 41 -7.62 5.20 12.79
N ASN A 42 -8.21 4.75 13.90
CA ASN A 42 -7.75 5.04 15.27
C ASN A 42 -6.78 3.98 15.81
N PHE A 43 -6.52 2.92 15.05
CA PHE A 43 -5.58 1.84 15.36
C PHE A 43 -4.34 1.96 14.48
N SER A 44 -3.23 1.35 14.91
CA SER A 44 -2.00 1.35 14.12
C SER A 44 -2.07 0.25 13.06
N VAL A 45 -2.84 0.50 12.00
CA VAL A 45 -3.09 -0.47 10.93
C VAL A 45 -2.47 -0.07 9.60
N LYS A 46 -2.14 -1.07 8.78
CA LYS A 46 -1.58 -0.87 7.45
C LYS A 46 -2.17 -1.85 6.45
N VAL A 47 -2.59 -1.34 5.29
CA VAL A 47 -3.03 -2.23 4.20
C VAL A 47 -1.82 -2.77 3.44
N VAL A 48 -1.78 -4.10 3.32
CA VAL A 48 -0.69 -4.88 2.72
C VAL A 48 -1.24 -5.93 1.76
N ALA A 49 -0.37 -6.53 0.95
CA ALA A 49 -0.74 -7.75 0.23
C ALA A 49 -0.44 -8.96 1.14
N PRO A 50 -1.40 -9.88 1.33
CA PRO A 50 -1.17 -11.06 2.16
C PRO A 50 -0.09 -11.97 1.55
N PRO A 51 0.68 -12.67 2.40
CA PRO A 51 1.55 -13.76 1.97
C PRO A 51 0.82 -14.79 1.12
N GLN A 52 1.54 -15.45 0.22
CA GLN A 52 0.91 -16.37 -0.74
C GLN A 52 0.24 -17.56 -0.06
N GLU A 53 0.79 -18.05 1.07
CA GLU A 53 0.26 -19.25 1.74
C GLU A 53 -1.13 -19.04 2.34
N ILE A 54 -1.44 -17.81 2.76
CA ILE A 54 -2.69 -17.47 3.46
C ILE A 54 -3.64 -16.62 2.62
N ARG A 55 -3.27 -16.32 1.38
CA ARG A 55 -4.04 -15.45 0.48
C ARG A 55 -5.38 -16.11 0.14
N GLU A 56 -6.45 -15.52 0.66
CA GLU A 56 -7.82 -15.96 0.44
C GLU A 56 -8.72 -14.75 0.19
N GLY A 57 -9.72 -14.91 -0.67
CA GLY A 57 -10.68 -13.85 -0.99
C GLY A 57 -10.15 -12.79 -1.96
N CYS A 58 -9.19 -11.96 -1.54
CA CYS A 58 -8.63 -10.89 -2.37
C CYS A 58 -7.12 -10.65 -2.15
N ASP A 59 -6.55 -9.72 -2.93
CA ASP A 59 -5.12 -9.36 -2.88
C ASP A 59 -4.77 -8.32 -1.79
N LEU A 60 -5.69 -8.01 -0.87
CA LEU A 60 -5.46 -7.05 0.22
C LEU A 60 -5.74 -7.68 1.59
N ALA A 61 -4.94 -7.28 2.57
CA ALA A 61 -5.08 -7.59 3.98
C ALA A 61 -4.79 -6.33 4.81
N VAL A 62 -5.20 -6.36 6.09
CA VAL A 62 -4.86 -5.31 7.06
C VAL A 62 -3.90 -5.90 8.09
N GLU A 63 -2.70 -5.35 8.15
CA GLU A 63 -1.70 -5.61 9.18
C GLU A 63 -1.99 -4.76 10.41
N TYR A 64 -1.83 -5.34 11.60
CA TYR A 64 -2.14 -4.72 12.89
C TYR A 64 -1.30 -5.32 14.02
N ASP A 65 -1.16 -4.60 15.13
CA ASP A 65 -0.53 -5.12 16.36
C ASP A 65 -1.48 -6.09 17.09
N LEU A 66 -1.04 -7.31 17.38
CA LEU A 66 -1.83 -8.35 18.08
C LEU A 66 -2.39 -7.87 19.42
N VAL A 67 -1.73 -6.92 20.11
CA VAL A 67 -2.24 -6.31 21.34
C VAL A 67 -3.56 -5.56 21.10
N GLU A 68 -3.76 -5.00 19.91
CA GLU A 68 -4.97 -4.26 19.53
C GLU A 68 -6.12 -5.17 19.04
N GLU A 69 -5.89 -6.49 18.86
CA GLU A 69 -6.81 -7.41 18.18
C GLU A 69 -8.24 -7.36 18.75
N MET A 70 -8.37 -7.36 20.07
CA MET A 70 -9.67 -7.35 20.74
C MET A 70 -10.43 -6.05 20.48
N GLY A 71 -9.73 -4.92 20.43
CA GLY A 71 -10.31 -3.61 20.09
C GLY A 71 -10.74 -3.56 18.63
N ILE A 72 -9.89 -4.07 17.74
CA ILE A 72 -10.14 -4.16 16.30
C ILE A 72 -11.36 -5.03 16.00
N LYS A 73 -11.45 -6.24 16.58
CA LYS A 73 -12.62 -7.14 16.40
C LYS A 73 -13.92 -6.44 16.76
N ARG A 74 -13.97 -5.79 17.93
CA ARG A 74 -15.13 -5.02 18.39
C ARG A 74 -15.47 -3.88 17.45
N GLU A 75 -14.47 -3.16 16.93
CA GLU A 75 -14.72 -2.03 16.03
C GLU A 75 -15.24 -2.48 14.66
N LEU A 76 -14.70 -3.58 14.12
CA LEU A 76 -15.21 -4.18 12.90
C LEU A 76 -16.64 -4.70 13.05
N GLU A 77 -16.94 -5.39 14.15
CA GLU A 77 -18.30 -5.89 14.48
C GLU A 77 -19.32 -4.75 14.59
N LYS A 78 -18.99 -3.66 15.31
CA LYS A 78 -19.86 -2.48 15.41
C LYS A 78 -20.21 -1.86 14.05
N ASN A 79 -19.30 -1.97 13.09
CA ASN A 79 -19.48 -1.45 11.73
C ASN A 79 -20.00 -2.52 10.74
N ASN A 80 -20.43 -3.69 11.24
CA ASN A 80 -20.93 -4.83 10.45
C ASN A 80 -19.95 -5.31 9.37
N LEU A 81 -18.64 -5.22 9.63
CA LEU A 81 -17.61 -5.72 8.72
C LEU A 81 -17.05 -7.04 9.23
N ASN A 82 -17.34 -8.14 8.54
CA ASN A 82 -16.87 -9.47 8.92
C ASN A 82 -15.55 -9.80 8.23
N ALA A 83 -14.50 -10.05 9.02
CA ALA A 83 -13.26 -10.63 8.51
C ALA A 83 -13.44 -12.13 8.20
N VAL A 84 -12.70 -12.63 7.21
CA VAL A 84 -12.60 -14.07 6.92
C VAL A 84 -11.79 -14.77 8.00
N LYS A 85 -10.65 -14.20 8.36
CA LYS A 85 -9.76 -14.72 9.40
C LYS A 85 -8.85 -13.64 9.96
N PHE A 86 -8.44 -13.85 11.21
CA PHE A 86 -7.32 -13.17 11.86
C PHE A 86 -6.19 -14.18 11.96
N VAL A 87 -4.99 -13.81 11.51
CA VAL A 87 -3.83 -14.70 11.42
C VAL A 87 -2.64 -14.03 12.11
N SER A 88 -1.95 -14.74 13.01
CA SER A 88 -0.68 -14.25 13.55
C SER A 88 0.42 -14.39 12.49
N LEU A 89 1.25 -13.36 12.33
CA LEU A 89 2.40 -13.48 11.42
C LEU A 89 3.50 -14.39 11.96
N ASP A 90 3.50 -14.67 13.27
CA ASP A 90 4.39 -15.68 13.86
C ASP A 90 4.13 -17.09 13.28
N ASP A 91 2.90 -17.34 12.79
CA ASP A 91 2.50 -18.61 12.18
C ASP A 91 2.89 -18.71 10.68
N THR A 92 3.40 -17.63 10.08
CA THR A 92 3.67 -17.55 8.64
C THR A 92 5.17 -17.43 8.36
N SER A 93 5.65 -18.13 7.32
CA SER A 93 7.07 -18.13 6.97
C SER A 93 7.51 -16.90 6.15
N MET A 94 6.54 -16.16 5.62
CA MET A 94 6.74 -15.01 4.73
C MET A 94 6.06 -13.75 5.27
N GLU A 95 6.75 -12.62 5.14
CA GLU A 95 6.22 -11.31 5.50
C GLU A 95 5.16 -10.82 4.49
N PRO A 96 4.18 -10.01 4.94
CA PRO A 96 3.29 -9.30 4.05
C PRO A 96 4.07 -8.39 3.10
N LEU A 97 3.66 -8.37 1.83
CA LEU A 97 4.33 -7.50 0.87
C LEU A 97 3.83 -6.07 1.02
N ASN A 98 4.76 -5.15 1.27
CA ASN A 98 4.47 -3.72 1.20
C ASN A 98 3.93 -3.39 -0.19
N LEU A 99 2.74 -2.78 -0.24
CA LEU A 99 2.10 -2.40 -1.48
C LEU A 99 2.92 -1.35 -2.22
N VAL A 100 3.56 -0.43 -1.50
CA VAL A 100 4.26 0.72 -2.08
C VAL A 100 5.74 0.43 -2.28
N LYS A 101 6.23 0.66 -3.51
CA LYS A 101 7.64 0.58 -3.91
C LYS A 101 8.06 1.88 -4.56
N VAL A 102 9.24 2.37 -4.19
CA VAL A 102 9.81 3.61 -4.74
C VAL A 102 11.06 3.27 -5.54
N LYS A 103 11.23 3.91 -6.69
CA LYS A 103 12.43 3.80 -7.53
C LYS A 103 12.74 5.15 -8.15
N GLU A 104 13.99 5.58 -8.07
CA GLU A 104 14.47 6.79 -8.72
C GLU A 104 15.23 6.45 -10.00
N ILE A 105 14.97 7.18 -11.08
CA ILE A 105 15.61 7.03 -12.39
C ILE A 105 15.74 8.41 -13.02
N ASP A 106 16.95 8.82 -13.38
CA ASP A 106 17.24 10.04 -14.16
C ASP A 106 16.55 11.32 -13.62
N GLY A 107 16.51 11.50 -12.30
CA GLY A 107 15.89 12.66 -11.65
C GLY A 107 14.36 12.60 -11.57
N PHE A 108 13.77 11.44 -11.86
CA PHE A 108 12.35 11.16 -11.66
C PHE A 108 12.16 10.13 -10.55
N THR A 109 11.14 10.34 -9.73
CA THR A 109 10.74 9.41 -8.68
C THR A 109 9.48 8.66 -9.11
N LEU A 110 9.63 7.36 -9.30
CA LEU A 110 8.56 6.44 -9.64
C LEU A 110 8.07 5.77 -8.36
N VAL A 111 6.81 6.01 -8.01
CA VAL A 111 6.14 5.35 -6.89
C VAL A 111 5.10 4.39 -7.44
N ARG A 112 5.24 3.11 -7.10
CA ARG A 112 4.36 2.04 -7.53
C ARG A 112 3.57 1.52 -6.33
N SER A 113 2.28 1.27 -6.51
CA SER A 113 1.46 0.51 -5.58
C SER A 113 0.61 -0.52 -6.32
N GLY A 114 0.78 -1.81 -6.00
CA GLY A 114 0.16 -2.89 -6.77
C GLY A 114 0.56 -2.81 -8.26
N ASN A 115 -0.42 -2.62 -9.15
CA ASN A 115 -0.18 -2.41 -10.58
C ASN A 115 -0.18 -0.94 -11.01
N MET A 116 -0.53 -0.01 -10.13
CA MET A 116 -0.55 1.42 -10.41
C MET A 116 0.80 2.07 -10.14
N LYS A 117 1.14 3.07 -10.94
CA LYS A 117 2.39 3.85 -10.83
C LYS A 117 2.09 5.32 -11.03
N ILE A 118 2.69 6.15 -10.19
CA ILE A 118 2.78 7.60 -10.38
C ILE A 118 4.25 7.98 -10.47
N THR A 119 4.57 8.93 -11.34
CA THR A 119 5.93 9.43 -11.51
C THR A 119 5.94 10.93 -11.37
N ILE A 120 6.82 11.44 -10.52
CA ILE A 120 7.04 12.86 -10.32
C ILE A 120 8.47 13.25 -10.76
N ASP A 121 8.63 14.48 -11.22
CA ASP A 121 9.96 15.09 -11.35
C ASP A 121 10.46 15.64 -9.99
N LYS A 122 11.70 16.12 -9.97
CA LYS A 122 12.34 16.72 -8.79
C LYS A 122 11.59 17.90 -8.15
N ASN A 123 10.69 18.55 -8.89
CA ASN A 123 9.90 19.69 -8.40
C ASN A 123 8.49 19.27 -7.95
N GLY A 124 8.18 17.96 -7.98
CA GLY A 124 6.87 17.44 -7.63
C GLY A 124 5.85 17.44 -8.78
N LYS A 125 6.22 17.78 -10.02
CA LYS A 125 5.29 17.71 -11.15
C LYS A 125 5.01 16.26 -11.52
N ILE A 126 3.72 15.90 -11.59
CA ILE A 126 3.28 14.57 -12.01
C ILE A 126 3.49 14.44 -13.52
N VAL A 127 4.51 13.70 -13.93
CA VAL A 127 4.85 13.51 -15.35
C VAL A 127 4.18 12.29 -15.96
N ASN A 128 3.76 11.32 -15.13
CA ASN A 128 3.11 10.10 -15.60
C ASN A 128 2.23 9.47 -14.52
N VAL A 129 1.07 8.95 -14.95
CA VAL A 129 0.23 8.01 -14.19
C VAL A 129 -0.04 6.82 -15.12
N SER A 130 0.30 5.62 -14.69
CA SER A 130 0.24 4.43 -15.57
C SER A 130 -0.06 3.14 -14.79
N GLY A 131 -0.37 2.07 -15.54
CA GLY A 131 -0.72 0.76 -15.01
C GLY A 131 -2.22 0.47 -15.09
N GLY A 132 -2.66 -0.51 -14.31
CA GLY A 132 -4.08 -0.85 -14.13
C GLY A 132 -4.78 -1.48 -15.34
N GLY A 133 -6.10 -1.58 -15.21
CA GLY A 133 -7.08 -2.04 -16.22
C GLY A 133 -8.52 -1.67 -15.81
N CYS A 134 -8.65 -0.78 -14.82
CA CYS A 134 -9.91 -0.33 -14.28
C CYS A 134 -10.47 0.84 -15.13
N PRO A 135 -11.80 1.02 -15.20
CA PRO A 135 -12.43 2.05 -16.04
C PRO A 135 -12.13 3.50 -15.63
N ASP A 136 -11.69 3.74 -14.38
CA ASP A 136 -11.36 5.07 -13.84
C ASP A 136 -9.93 5.53 -14.17
N VAL A 137 -9.03 4.62 -14.54
CA VAL A 137 -7.60 4.95 -14.78
C VAL A 137 -7.40 6.03 -15.85
N PRO A 138 -8.09 6.01 -17.02
CA PRO A 138 -7.93 7.06 -18.02
C PRO A 138 -8.29 8.46 -17.49
N TYR A 139 -9.37 8.55 -16.70
CA TYR A 139 -9.81 9.81 -16.09
C TYR A 139 -8.82 10.31 -15.04
N LEU A 140 -8.34 9.42 -14.17
CA LEU A 140 -7.34 9.74 -13.15
C LEU A 140 -6.03 10.27 -13.77
N ASN A 141 -5.55 9.64 -14.84
CA ASN A 141 -4.36 10.10 -15.55
C ASN A 141 -4.58 11.51 -16.13
N LEU A 142 -5.71 11.74 -16.80
CA LEU A 142 -6.04 13.04 -17.38
C LEU A 142 -6.13 14.15 -16.33
N LYS A 143 -6.68 13.86 -15.13
CA LYS A 143 -6.85 14.84 -14.07
C LYS A 143 -5.56 15.18 -13.32
N LEU A 144 -4.65 14.22 -13.19
CA LEU A 144 -3.45 14.36 -12.36
C LEU A 144 -2.21 14.75 -13.16
N LYS A 145 -2.04 14.21 -14.37
CA LYS A 145 -0.83 14.45 -15.18
C LYS A 145 -0.67 15.95 -15.48
N GLY A 146 0.53 16.45 -15.23
CA GLY A 146 0.91 17.85 -15.44
C GLY A 146 0.71 18.75 -14.23
N LYS A 147 -0.10 18.36 -13.24
CA LYS A 147 -0.23 19.09 -11.96
C LYS A 147 1.02 18.90 -11.09
N ASN A 148 1.30 19.87 -10.23
CA ASN A 148 2.22 19.65 -9.11
C ASN A 148 1.49 18.84 -8.03
N ILE A 149 2.10 17.76 -7.55
CA ILE A 149 1.51 16.87 -6.55
C ILE A 149 1.20 17.58 -5.22
N LEU A 150 1.95 18.63 -4.90
CA LEU A 150 1.75 19.43 -3.70
C LEU A 150 0.52 20.33 -3.78
N ASP A 151 0.12 20.74 -4.99
CA ASP A 151 -1.01 21.64 -5.24
C ASP A 151 -2.34 20.89 -5.47
N VAL A 152 -2.32 19.56 -5.47
CA VAL A 152 -3.53 18.74 -5.60
C VAL A 152 -4.32 18.79 -4.29
N ALA A 153 -5.51 19.38 -4.36
CA ALA A 153 -6.48 19.43 -3.28
C ALA A 153 -6.99 18.03 -2.92
N GLU A 154 -7.50 17.85 -1.69
CA GLU A 154 -7.91 16.55 -1.16
C GLU A 154 -9.01 15.91 -2.03
N GLU A 155 -10.00 16.68 -2.46
CA GLU A 155 -11.10 16.25 -3.33
C GLU A 155 -10.64 15.77 -4.72
N ASP A 156 -9.46 16.21 -5.16
CA ASP A 156 -8.84 15.87 -6.44
C ASP A 156 -7.83 14.71 -6.32
N THR A 157 -7.72 14.07 -5.15
CA THR A 157 -6.85 12.90 -4.96
C THR A 157 -7.41 11.65 -5.63
N PRO A 158 -6.57 10.65 -5.98
CA PRO A 158 -7.05 9.42 -6.61
C PRO A 158 -8.17 8.71 -5.83
N LYS A 159 -8.11 8.73 -4.49
CA LYS A 159 -9.11 8.11 -3.62
C LYS A 159 -10.49 8.77 -3.73
N ASN A 160 -10.55 10.07 -3.98
CA ASN A 160 -11.80 10.82 -4.06
C ASN A 160 -12.33 10.92 -5.50
N LEU A 161 -11.44 10.86 -6.49
CA LEU A 161 -11.81 10.87 -7.91
C LEU A 161 -12.24 9.50 -8.46
N GLY A 162 -11.82 8.40 -7.83
CA GLY A 162 -12.05 7.04 -8.33
C GLY A 162 -12.69 6.11 -7.30
N TYR A 163 -13.23 4.99 -7.79
CA TYR A 163 -14.01 4.04 -6.98
C TYR A 163 -13.45 2.61 -7.00
N THR A 164 -12.40 2.37 -7.79
CA THR A 164 -11.85 1.02 -8.00
C THR A 164 -10.62 0.75 -7.13
N LEU A 165 -10.19 -0.50 -7.11
CA LEU A 165 -8.89 -0.87 -6.52
C LEU A 165 -7.73 -0.11 -7.18
N CYS A 166 -7.81 0.18 -8.48
CA CYS A 166 -6.78 0.95 -9.17
C CYS A 166 -6.71 2.38 -8.60
N ALA A 167 -7.85 3.04 -8.37
CA ALA A 167 -7.88 4.36 -7.72
C ALA A 167 -7.28 4.32 -6.31
N TYR A 168 -7.67 3.33 -5.51
CA TYR A 168 -7.14 3.14 -4.17
C TYR A 168 -5.62 2.92 -4.13
N THR A 169 -5.12 1.98 -4.95
CA THR A 169 -3.68 1.70 -5.03
C THR A 169 -2.91 2.89 -5.58
N LEU A 170 -3.43 3.58 -6.61
CA LEU A 170 -2.86 4.83 -7.08
C LEU A 170 -2.79 5.88 -5.96
N ASN A 171 -3.80 5.97 -5.10
CA ASN A 171 -3.79 6.88 -3.96
C ASN A 171 -2.64 6.57 -2.98
N LYS A 172 -2.38 5.30 -2.68
CA LYS A 172 -1.24 4.92 -1.84
C LYS A 172 0.09 5.34 -2.44
N ALA A 173 0.23 5.21 -3.76
CA ALA A 173 1.42 5.69 -4.46
C ALA A 173 1.49 7.23 -4.47
N PHE A 174 0.36 7.90 -4.65
CA PHE A 174 0.23 9.36 -4.61
C PHE A 174 0.65 9.93 -3.26
N GLU A 175 0.13 9.42 -2.15
CA GLU A 175 0.49 9.87 -0.80
C GLU A 175 2.00 9.75 -0.56
N LYS A 176 2.60 8.60 -0.91
CA LYS A 176 4.04 8.42 -0.74
C LYS A 176 4.84 9.35 -1.64
N ALA A 177 4.42 9.57 -2.88
CA ALA A 177 5.06 10.52 -3.78
C ALA A 177 4.95 11.96 -3.25
N LYS A 178 3.81 12.34 -2.65
CA LYS A 178 3.60 13.64 -2.02
C LYS A 178 4.52 13.84 -0.83
N THR A 179 4.69 12.83 0.03
CA THR A 179 5.67 12.86 1.12
C THR A 179 7.10 13.08 0.59
N ILE A 180 7.51 12.35 -0.45
CA ILE A 180 8.85 12.49 -1.04
C ILE A 180 9.05 13.90 -1.62
N ALA A 181 8.05 14.44 -2.32
CA ALA A 181 8.11 15.81 -2.86
C ALA A 181 8.25 16.87 -1.74
N LEU A 182 7.54 16.70 -0.62
CA LEU A 182 7.66 17.57 0.55
C LEU A 182 9.06 17.51 1.19
N GLU A 183 9.66 16.31 1.26
CA GLU A 183 11.00 16.12 1.79
C GLU A 183 12.08 16.75 0.89
N GLY A 184 11.93 16.67 -0.44
CA GLY A 184 12.88 17.22 -1.41
C GLY A 184 12.77 18.74 -1.65
N THR A 185 11.76 19.41 -1.09
CA THR A 185 11.58 20.87 -1.16
C THR A 185 12.21 21.60 0.04
N ARG A 186 12.75 20.86 1.02
CA ARG A 186 13.44 21.39 2.21
C ARG A 186 14.94 21.54 2.02
#